data_AF-A0A2A4MZT1-F1
#
_entry.id   AF-A0A2A4MZT1-F1
#
_cell.length_a   1.000
_cell.length_b   1.000
_cell.length_c   1.000
_cell.angle_alpha   90.00
_cell.angle_beta   90.00
_cell.angle_gamma   90.00
#
_symmetry.space_group_name_H-M   'P 1'
#
loop_
_entity.id
_entity.type
_entity.pdbx_description
1 polymer ?
#
loop_
_entity_poly.entity_id
_entity_poly.type
_entity_poly.pdbx_seq_one_letter_code
_entity_poly.pdbx_strand_id
1 'polypeptide(L)'
;MKKFNLAILIVALLAGCTLITDYTANHEFSSFIDNDVQLKEQVLVCNETPLKSKSGESIDYELVFNINHVRKCFFGETVSVLPPGTALNIKRVEKHSIYSVKNIEYIYFIGSTVTPNGKPIEFYYNYGAVGYHENQPW
;
A
#
# COMPACT_ATOMS: atom_id res chain seq x y z
N MET A 1 14.21 29.56 -28.54
CA MET A 1 13.25 28.43 -28.59
C MET A 1 13.91 27.06 -28.42
N LYS A 2 14.92 26.65 -29.22
CA LYS A 2 15.55 25.31 -29.10
C LYS A 2 16.12 24.96 -27.70
N LYS A 3 16.72 25.94 -26.99
CA LYS A 3 17.27 25.74 -25.63
C LYS A 3 16.19 25.59 -24.53
N PHE A 4 15.02 26.19 -24.73
CA PHE A 4 13.92 26.15 -23.75
C PHE A 4 13.21 24.78 -23.78
N ASN A 5 13.00 24.22 -24.98
CA ASN A 5 12.44 22.88 -25.15
C ASN A 5 13.37 21.78 -24.61
N LEU A 6 14.70 21.96 -24.69
CA LEU A 6 15.67 21.03 -24.12
C LEU A 6 15.62 21.03 -22.59
N ALA A 7 15.47 22.21 -21.96
CA ALA A 7 15.36 22.33 -20.51
C ALA A 7 14.09 21.65 -19.97
N ILE A 8 12.94 21.79 -20.66
CA ILE A 8 11.69 21.12 -20.30
C ILE A 8 11.82 19.59 -20.39
N LEU A 9 12.51 19.08 -21.43
CA LEU A 9 12.72 17.65 -21.61
C LEU A 9 13.60 17.05 -20.50
N ILE A 10 14.65 17.77 -20.09
CA ILE A 10 15.53 17.34 -18.98
C ILE A 10 14.79 17.36 -17.64
N VAL A 11 13.97 18.38 -17.39
CA VAL A 11 13.14 18.45 -16.17
C VAL A 11 12.07 17.35 -16.16
N ALA A 12 11.48 17.01 -17.31
CA ALA A 12 10.54 15.89 -17.43
C ALA A 12 11.20 14.53 -17.17
N LEU A 13 12.48 14.35 -17.54
CA LEU A 13 13.24 13.13 -17.29
C LEU A 13 13.68 12.96 -15.82
N LEU A 14 13.73 14.06 -15.05
CA LEU A 14 14.05 14.04 -13.62
C LEU A 14 12.80 13.93 -12.73
N ALA A 15 11.60 13.89 -13.32
CA ALA A 15 10.36 13.76 -12.58
C ALA A 15 10.06 12.28 -12.29
N GLY A 16 9.96 11.93 -11.00
CA GLY A 16 9.39 10.65 -10.56
C GLY A 16 10.42 9.56 -10.23
N CYS A 17 11.44 9.88 -9.45
CA CYS A 17 12.23 8.83 -8.81
C CYS A 17 11.49 8.36 -7.55
N THR A 18 11.20 7.07 -7.44
CA THR A 18 10.65 6.47 -6.21
C THR A 18 11.77 5.71 -5.51
N LEU A 19 12.09 6.10 -4.27
CA LEU A 19 12.98 5.34 -3.40
C LEU A 19 12.13 4.47 -2.47
N ILE A 20 12.38 3.16 -2.51
CA ILE A 20 11.71 2.21 -1.62
C ILE A 20 12.69 1.80 -0.53
N THR A 21 12.28 1.99 0.72
CA THR A 21 13.07 1.63 1.90
C THR A 21 12.33 0.61 2.74
N ASP A 22 13.08 -0.35 3.28
CA ASP A 22 12.53 -1.30 4.24
C ASP A 22 12.43 -0.59 5.58
N TYR A 23 11.22 -0.58 6.14
CA TYR A 23 10.88 0.14 7.35
C TYR A 23 10.37 -0.79 8.45
N THR A 24 10.51 -2.10 8.26
CA THR A 24 10.04 -3.17 9.16
C THR A 24 10.68 -3.10 10.53
N ALA A 25 11.96 -2.74 10.63
CA ALA A 25 12.69 -2.68 11.89
C ALA A 25 12.37 -1.43 12.75
N ASN A 26 11.46 -0.54 12.29
CA ASN A 26 11.07 0.61 13.10
C ASN A 26 10.21 0.17 14.28
N HIS A 27 10.56 0.63 15.50
CA HIS A 27 9.86 0.29 16.74
C HIS A 27 8.35 0.56 16.70
N GLU A 28 7.92 1.56 15.94
CA GLU A 28 6.51 1.96 15.79
C GLU A 28 5.65 0.80 15.23
N PHE A 29 6.23 -0.03 14.37
CA PHE A 29 5.50 -1.11 13.69
C PHE A 29 5.77 -2.49 14.27
N SER A 30 6.63 -2.59 15.27
CA SER A 30 7.06 -3.86 15.87
C SER A 30 5.90 -4.73 16.36
N SER A 31 4.79 -4.12 16.79
CA SER A 31 3.59 -4.83 17.24
C SER A 31 2.79 -5.48 16.11
N PHE A 32 3.01 -5.09 14.85
CA PHE A 32 2.27 -5.64 13.71
C PHE A 32 3.04 -6.75 12.99
N ILE A 33 4.37 -6.67 12.98
CA ILE A 33 5.23 -7.64 12.27
C ILE A 33 5.17 -9.00 12.97
N ASP A 34 5.02 -10.06 12.17
CA ASP A 34 5.00 -11.47 12.61
C ASP A 34 3.92 -11.80 13.66
N ASN A 35 2.95 -10.91 13.85
CA ASN A 35 1.79 -11.12 14.70
C ASN A 35 0.52 -11.17 13.85
N ASP A 36 -0.45 -11.99 14.28
CA ASP A 36 -1.77 -12.01 13.65
C ASP A 36 -2.55 -10.77 14.07
N VAL A 37 -2.78 -9.89 13.10
CA VAL A 37 -3.55 -8.66 13.26
C VAL A 37 -4.98 -8.93 12.82
N GLN A 38 -5.95 -8.75 13.71
CA GLN A 38 -7.35 -8.97 13.37
C GLN A 38 -8.01 -7.68 12.87
N LEU A 39 -8.75 -7.79 11.78
CA LEU A 39 -9.60 -6.69 11.31
C LEU A 39 -10.67 -6.36 12.34
N LYS A 40 -10.77 -5.09 12.72
CA LYS A 40 -11.89 -4.54 13.49
C LYS A 40 -13.06 -4.19 12.58
N GLU A 41 -12.78 -3.88 11.33
CA GLU A 41 -13.76 -3.40 10.36
C GLU A 41 -13.65 -4.13 9.02
N GLN A 42 -14.66 -3.94 8.16
CA GLN A 42 -14.66 -4.50 6.82
C GLN A 42 -13.60 -3.85 5.93
N VAL A 43 -12.94 -4.66 5.11
CA VAL A 43 -11.92 -4.22 4.14
C VAL A 43 -12.23 -4.82 2.76
N LEU A 44 -12.02 -4.05 1.70
CA LEU A 44 -12.13 -4.54 0.33
C LEU A 44 -10.78 -5.06 -0.16
N VAL A 45 -10.81 -6.17 -0.91
CA VAL A 45 -9.65 -6.66 -1.66
C VAL A 45 -9.81 -6.21 -3.10
N CYS A 46 -8.96 -5.27 -3.52
CA CYS A 46 -8.99 -4.63 -4.83
C CYS A 46 -7.81 -5.09 -5.68
N ASN A 47 -8.04 -5.24 -6.99
CA ASN A 47 -7.00 -5.50 -7.98
C ASN A 47 -7.05 -4.37 -9.02
N GLU A 48 -6.09 -3.45 -8.96
CA GLU A 48 -5.99 -2.34 -9.90
C GLU A 48 -4.58 -2.15 -10.44
N THR A 49 -3.67 -1.70 -9.56
CA THR A 49 -2.29 -1.38 -9.90
C THR A 49 -1.37 -2.09 -8.93
N PRO A 50 -0.48 -2.97 -9.40
CA PRO A 50 0.37 -3.70 -8.49
C PRO A 50 1.40 -2.80 -7.83
N LEU A 51 1.60 -2.98 -6.53
CA LEU A 51 2.69 -2.34 -5.81
C LEU A 51 4.01 -3.03 -6.18
N LYS A 52 5.00 -2.27 -6.64
CA LYS A 52 6.37 -2.75 -6.76
C LYS A 52 7.05 -2.64 -5.41
N SER A 53 7.44 -3.76 -4.83
CA SER A 53 8.11 -3.81 -3.54
C SER A 53 9.62 -3.61 -3.66
N LYS A 54 10.32 -3.48 -2.54
CA LYS A 54 11.79 -3.39 -2.50
C LYS A 54 12.48 -4.63 -3.08
N SER A 55 11.88 -5.81 -2.93
CA SER A 55 12.38 -7.07 -3.52
C SER A 55 12.21 -7.12 -5.05
N GLY A 56 11.51 -6.15 -5.66
CA GLY A 56 11.15 -6.16 -7.08
C GLY A 56 9.90 -6.99 -7.38
N GLU A 57 9.29 -7.59 -6.36
CA GLU A 57 8.04 -8.35 -6.48
C GLU A 57 6.87 -7.40 -6.78
N SER A 58 5.90 -7.94 -7.52
CA SER A 58 4.64 -7.26 -7.86
C SER A 58 3.57 -7.80 -6.92
N ILE A 59 3.00 -6.94 -6.07
CA ILE A 59 1.91 -7.32 -5.18
C ILE A 59 0.62 -6.77 -5.77
N ASP A 60 -0.22 -7.67 -6.27
CA ASP A 60 -1.35 -7.30 -7.13
C ASP A 60 -2.60 -6.87 -6.34
N TYR A 61 -2.70 -7.24 -5.05
CA TYR A 61 -3.90 -6.99 -4.26
C TYR A 61 -3.71 -5.85 -3.26
N GLU A 62 -4.59 -4.86 -3.32
CA GLU A 62 -4.70 -3.79 -2.35
C GLU A 62 -5.80 -4.09 -1.34
N LEU A 63 -5.53 -3.85 -0.07
CA LEU A 63 -6.56 -3.74 0.95
C LEU A 63 -7.02 -2.29 1.07
N VAL A 64 -8.32 -2.06 0.93
CA VAL A 64 -8.92 -0.71 1.05
C VAL A 64 -9.88 -0.68 2.23
N PHE A 65 -9.64 0.21 3.18
CA PHE A 65 -10.49 0.38 4.34
C PHE A 65 -11.90 0.85 3.93
N ASN A 66 -12.92 0.09 4.32
CA ASN A 66 -14.28 0.27 3.82
C ASN A 66 -15.21 0.95 4.82
N ILE A 67 -14.94 2.23 5.11
CA ILE A 67 -15.70 3.05 6.09
C ILE A 67 -17.21 3.11 5.77
N ASN A 68 -17.56 3.09 4.48
CA ASN A 68 -18.93 3.26 4.02
C ASN A 68 -19.64 1.92 3.73
N HIS A 69 -19.04 0.78 4.11
CA HIS A 69 -19.55 -0.57 3.84
C HIS A 69 -19.99 -0.81 2.38
N VAL A 70 -19.26 -0.23 1.42
CA VAL A 70 -19.56 -0.39 0.00
C VAL A 70 -19.14 -1.80 -0.46
N ARG A 71 -19.73 -2.30 -1.55
CA ARG A 71 -19.42 -3.66 -2.04
C ARG A 71 -18.43 -3.70 -3.20
N LYS A 72 -17.95 -2.53 -3.63
CA LYS A 72 -17.10 -2.39 -4.80
C LYS A 72 -15.98 -1.40 -4.50
N CYS A 73 -14.77 -1.75 -4.90
CA CYS A 73 -13.64 -0.86 -4.95
C CYS A 73 -13.99 0.36 -5.81
N PHE A 74 -13.59 1.55 -5.35
CA PHE A 74 -13.77 2.78 -6.12
C PHE A 74 -12.98 2.76 -7.42
N PHE A 75 -11.85 2.07 -7.39
CA PHE A 75 -10.96 1.86 -8.52
C PHE A 75 -10.59 0.37 -8.64
N GLY A 76 -10.34 -0.09 -9.86
CA GLY A 76 -10.04 -1.49 -10.16
C GLY A 76 -11.18 -2.50 -9.98
N GLU A 77 -10.82 -3.78 -9.94
CA GLU A 77 -11.73 -4.91 -9.74
C GLU A 77 -11.84 -5.28 -8.26
N THR A 78 -13.06 -5.55 -7.80
CA THR A 78 -13.27 -6.09 -6.44
C THR A 78 -13.17 -7.60 -6.47
N VAL A 79 -12.11 -8.13 -5.86
CA VAL A 79 -11.83 -9.57 -5.80
C VAL A 79 -12.57 -10.20 -4.63
N SER A 80 -12.61 -9.50 -3.48
CA SER A 80 -13.24 -10.01 -2.27
C SER A 80 -13.57 -8.90 -1.27
N VAL A 81 -14.32 -9.27 -0.23
CA VAL A 81 -14.64 -8.41 0.92
C VAL A 81 -14.23 -9.19 2.18
N LEU A 82 -13.26 -8.68 2.92
CA LEU A 82 -12.81 -9.29 4.17
C LEU A 82 -13.72 -8.79 5.32
N PRO A 83 -14.40 -9.69 6.05
CA PRO A 83 -15.21 -9.31 7.20
C PRO A 83 -14.33 -8.94 8.41
N PRO A 84 -14.89 -8.23 9.40
CA PRO A 84 -14.27 -8.11 10.73
C PRO A 84 -13.90 -9.49 11.31
N GLY A 85 -12.81 -9.56 12.06
CA GLY A 85 -12.23 -10.77 12.63
C GLY A 85 -11.32 -11.55 11.69
N THR A 86 -11.20 -11.15 10.41
CA THR A 86 -10.23 -11.76 9.49
C THR A 86 -8.81 -11.52 10.00
N ALA A 87 -8.01 -12.59 10.07
CA ALA A 87 -6.61 -12.51 10.44
C ALA A 87 -5.75 -12.03 9.25
N LEU A 88 -4.92 -11.03 9.50
CA LEU A 88 -3.90 -10.51 8.61
C LEU A 88 -2.54 -10.85 9.20
N ASN A 89 -1.63 -11.36 8.37
CA ASN A 89 -0.24 -11.55 8.75
C ASN A 89 0.61 -10.49 8.06
N ILE A 90 1.08 -9.50 8.82
CA ILE A 90 1.97 -8.46 8.29
C ILE A 90 3.40 -8.98 8.34
N LYS A 91 4.06 -9.03 7.18
CA LYS A 91 5.43 -9.55 7.03
C LYS A 91 6.46 -8.43 6.95
N ARG A 92 6.08 -7.32 6.33
CA ARG A 92 7.02 -6.23 6.01
C ARG A 92 6.30 -4.89 6.02
N VAL A 93 7.02 -3.85 6.40
CA VAL A 93 6.59 -2.46 6.22
C VAL A 93 7.60 -1.78 5.32
N GLU A 94 7.10 -1.08 4.30
CA GLU A 94 7.94 -0.33 3.37
C GLU A 94 7.58 1.16 3.40
N LYS A 95 8.61 2.01 3.30
CA LYS A 95 8.43 3.44 3.07
C LYS A 95 8.83 3.77 1.64
N HIS A 96 7.87 4.30 0.88
CA HIS A 96 8.03 4.70 -0.51
C HIS A 96 8.10 6.23 -0.58
N SER A 97 9.27 6.74 -0.98
CA SER A 97 9.52 8.18 -1.11
C SER A 97 9.46 8.56 -2.58
N ILE A 98 8.45 9.34 -2.95
CA ILE A 98 8.23 9.79 -4.33
C ILE A 98 8.83 11.19 -4.46
N TYR A 99 9.93 11.28 -5.19
CA TYR A 99 10.63 12.53 -5.48
C TYR A 99 10.07 13.13 -6.78
N SER A 100 9.32 14.22 -6.63
CA SER A 100 8.78 15.03 -7.72
C SER A 100 9.01 16.53 -7.43
N VAL A 101 8.11 17.42 -7.87
CA VAL A 101 8.08 18.84 -7.45
C VAL A 101 7.89 18.98 -5.93
N LYS A 102 7.26 17.98 -5.29
CA LYS A 102 7.19 17.81 -3.84
C LYS A 102 7.62 16.39 -3.48
N ASN A 103 8.28 16.25 -2.33
CA ASN A 103 8.60 14.95 -1.75
C ASN A 103 7.40 14.49 -0.93
N ILE A 104 6.88 13.31 -1.24
CA ILE A 104 5.80 12.67 -0.48
C ILE A 104 6.29 11.27 -0.11
N GLU A 105 6.15 10.92 1.16
CA GLU A 105 6.50 9.60 1.67
C GLU A 105 5.24 8.87 2.11
N TYR A 106 5.04 7.64 1.64
CA TYR A 106 3.94 6.77 2.04
C TYR A 106 4.48 5.54 2.76
N ILE A 107 3.71 5.05 3.74
CA ILE A 107 3.98 3.79 4.44
C ILE A 107 3.04 2.72 3.89
N TYR A 108 3.60 1.57 3.54
CA TYR A 108 2.85 0.42 3.05
C TYR A 108 3.08 -0.77 3.96
N PHE A 109 1.98 -1.39 4.40
CA PHE A 109 1.99 -2.70 5.05
C PHE A 109 1.90 -3.75 3.97
N ILE A 110 2.84 -4.70 3.97
CA ILE A 110 2.85 -5.84 3.06
C ILE A 110 2.65 -7.11 3.90
N GLY A 111 1.67 -7.89 3.50
CA GLY A 111 1.24 -9.04 4.28
C GLY A 111 0.50 -10.08 3.46
N SER A 112 -0.04 -11.06 4.16
CA SER A 112 -0.86 -12.10 3.56
C SER A 112 -2.10 -12.38 4.39
N THR A 113 -3.15 -12.83 3.72
CA THR A 113 -4.40 -13.28 4.35
C THR A 113 -5.06 -14.37 3.51
N VAL A 114 -6.17 -14.91 4.01
CA VAL A 114 -6.99 -15.88 3.32
C VAL A 114 -8.37 -15.26 3.11
N THR A 115 -8.80 -15.16 1.86
CA THR A 115 -10.13 -14.62 1.53
C THR A 115 -11.23 -15.56 2.03
N PRO A 116 -12.50 -15.09 2.16
CA PRO A 116 -13.60 -15.92 2.67
C PRO A 116 -13.89 -17.20 1.88
N ASN A 117 -13.41 -17.32 0.65
CA ASN A 117 -13.49 -18.53 -0.17
C ASN A 117 -12.27 -19.48 0.01
N GLY A 118 -11.38 -19.22 0.96
CA GLY A 118 -10.20 -20.04 1.27
C GLY A 118 -8.97 -19.78 0.40
N LYS A 119 -9.01 -18.79 -0.52
CA LYS A 119 -7.86 -18.48 -1.38
C LYS A 119 -6.83 -17.63 -0.61
N PRO A 120 -5.56 -18.06 -0.49
CA PRO A 120 -4.52 -17.21 0.07
C PRO A 120 -4.15 -16.09 -0.91
N ILE A 121 -3.89 -14.90 -0.39
CA ILE A 121 -3.44 -13.74 -1.15
C ILE A 121 -2.30 -13.03 -0.42
N GLU A 122 -1.39 -12.45 -1.19
CA GLU A 122 -0.45 -11.43 -0.71
C GLU A 122 -1.03 -10.05 -1.02
N PHE A 123 -0.95 -9.13 -0.09
CA PHE A 123 -1.56 -7.81 -0.22
C PHE A 123 -0.61 -6.70 0.18
N TYR A 124 -0.93 -5.49 -0.28
CA TYR A 124 -0.44 -4.26 0.31
C TYR A 124 -1.59 -3.41 0.87
N TYR A 125 -1.31 -2.63 1.91
CA TYR A 125 -2.22 -1.63 2.47
C TYR A 125 -1.49 -0.30 2.59
N ASN A 126 -2.04 0.76 2.00
CA ASN A 126 -1.50 2.11 2.15
C ASN A 126 -1.90 2.67 3.51
N TYR A 127 -0.93 2.78 4.42
CA TYR A 127 -1.13 3.32 5.76
C TYR A 127 -1.37 4.82 5.78
N GLY A 128 -0.93 5.52 4.74
CA GLY A 128 -0.98 6.96 4.64
C GLY A 128 0.40 7.60 4.50
N ALA A 129 0.37 8.93 4.42
CA ALA A 129 1.57 9.74 4.30
C ALA A 129 2.30 9.82 5.65
N VAL A 130 3.63 9.85 5.63
CA VAL A 130 4.44 10.02 6.85
C VAL A 130 4.04 11.33 7.56
N GLY A 131 3.73 11.24 8.86
CA GLY A 131 3.27 12.36 9.68
C GLY A 131 1.75 12.57 9.69
N TYR A 132 0.99 11.81 8.89
CA TYR A 132 -0.47 11.78 8.89
C TYR A 132 -0.95 10.33 8.97
N HIS A 133 -1.11 9.84 10.19
CA HIS A 133 -1.57 8.48 10.48
C HIS A 133 -3.04 8.54 10.88
N GLU A 134 -3.95 8.43 9.92
CA GLU A 134 -5.38 8.36 10.22
C GLU A 134 -5.97 7.06 9.65
N ASN A 135 -6.79 6.40 10.48
CA ASN A 135 -7.67 5.27 10.15
C ASN A 135 -6.96 3.94 9.83
N GLN A 136 -6.77 3.12 10.86
CA GLN A 136 -6.40 1.70 10.74
C GLN A 136 -7.67 0.83 10.81
N PRO A 137 -7.82 -0.19 9.94
CA PRO A 137 -8.94 -1.12 10.01
C PRO A 137 -8.74 -2.24 11.06
N TRP A 138 -7.66 -2.21 11.84
CA TRP A 138 -7.26 -3.24 12.81
C TRP A 138 -7.00 -2.69 14.21
#